data_AF-A0A852G9F2-F1
#
_entry.id   AF-A0A852G9F2-F1
#
_cell.length_a   1.000
_cell.length_b   1.000
_cell.length_c   1.000
_cell.angle_alpha   90.00
_cell.angle_beta   90.00
_cell.angle_gamma   90.00
#
_symmetry.space_group_name_H-M   'P 1'
#
loop_
_entity.id
_entity.type
_entity.pdbx_description
1 polymer ?
#
loop_
_entity_poly.entity_id
_entity_poly.type
_entity_poly.pdbx_seq_one_letter_code
_entity_poly.pdbx_strand_id
1 'polypeptide(L)'
;PTSAVSPLSPGREIQEEELRRFVSRVAAVLQGPELGPEAADCLQRLHLTVAATKYPRKLDGKFVELLQTLLCSPKCPEQIQLLCAAILREMSPCNDLILSCDEIQDAKLLSLVSSVLLAQGNKKGEVSAVGQRIVKVLERRVPESQSARYLLPILSNVISLSPESLTEEQTSVVSKKMADWLRYASTQQGVAQPSGGFFSNPRTRQPGPVTEIDGAIATDFFTVLSVGQYYTEDQWLNMQAFSMLRNWLLCYGAKGLKAPNSDNKSGTDRSVMAMVSTTSTPGRLLPPKDRLREKAFEYCQRLIEQSNRRPLKKDDGDLQKACLIEAVTIMDVICKQDSSYVYRAVSFLKILHGRISGDATYARALLPIAQFFVNHGKMAAVDSDAIYKHLLTDIPAQLFHNPSLAFEFVQFCKDNTQLFTETSSIFRQSFPNLFK
;
A
#
# COMPACT_ATOMS: atom_id res chain seq x y z
N PRO A 1 -9.63 48.59 12.87
CA PRO A 1 -10.35 47.77 13.88
C PRO A 1 -10.35 46.29 13.46
N THR A 2 -9.33 45.60 13.95
CA THR A 2 -9.01 44.19 13.78
C THR A 2 -10.12 43.31 14.36
N SER A 3 -10.86 42.60 13.50
CA SER A 3 -11.72 41.50 13.94
C SER A 3 -10.97 40.18 13.76
N ALA A 4 -10.24 39.80 14.81
CA ALA A 4 -9.78 38.43 15.00
C ALA A 4 -11.01 37.56 15.24
N VAL A 5 -11.43 36.79 14.22
CA VAL A 5 -12.42 35.73 14.40
C VAL A 5 -11.67 34.49 14.88
N SER A 6 -12.06 34.06 16.09
CA SER A 6 -11.48 33.01 16.92
C SER A 6 -11.25 31.67 16.18
N PRO A 7 -10.25 30.88 16.60
CA PRO A 7 -10.11 29.49 16.15
C PRO A 7 -11.37 28.71 16.55
N LEU A 8 -11.84 27.90 15.60
CA LEU A 8 -13.07 27.12 15.63
C LEU A 8 -13.30 26.45 16.99
N SER A 9 -14.38 26.87 17.67
CA SER A 9 -14.95 26.13 18.79
C SER A 9 -15.48 24.78 18.31
N PRO A 10 -15.18 23.66 18.98
CA PRO A 10 -15.67 22.35 18.58
C PRO A 10 -17.21 22.32 18.74
N GLY A 11 -17.94 22.16 17.63
CA GLY A 11 -19.38 21.89 17.67
C GLY A 11 -20.33 22.97 17.13
N ARG A 12 -19.87 24.04 16.50
CA ARG A 12 -20.77 24.97 15.80
C ARG A 12 -20.93 24.56 14.34
N GLU A 13 -22.10 24.04 13.97
CA GLU A 13 -22.46 23.82 12.56
C GLU A 13 -22.47 25.18 11.84
N ILE A 14 -21.54 25.39 10.92
CA ILE A 14 -21.48 26.61 10.09
C ILE A 14 -22.75 26.68 9.23
N GLN A 15 -23.48 27.78 9.24
CA GLN A 15 -24.69 27.92 8.42
C GLN A 15 -24.35 28.00 6.92
N GLU A 16 -25.31 27.66 6.05
CA GLU A 16 -25.07 27.65 4.59
C GLU A 16 -24.75 29.05 4.05
N GLU A 17 -25.40 30.09 4.57
CA GLU A 17 -25.12 31.49 4.22
C GLU A 17 -23.72 31.93 4.66
N GLU A 18 -23.27 31.48 5.84
CA GLU A 18 -21.92 31.75 6.35
C GLU A 18 -20.87 31.08 5.46
N LEU A 19 -21.13 29.84 5.03
CA LEU A 19 -20.28 29.14 4.08
C LEU A 19 -20.24 29.86 2.73
N ARG A 20 -21.39 30.28 2.17
CA ARG A 20 -21.41 31.03 0.91
C ARG A 20 -20.60 32.33 1.00
N ARG A 21 -20.78 33.11 2.06
CA ARG A 21 -19.99 34.35 2.27
C ARG A 21 -18.49 34.05 2.40
N PHE A 22 -18.14 32.98 3.10
CA PHE A 22 -16.75 32.56 3.22
C PHE A 22 -16.18 32.14 1.86
N VAL A 23 -16.88 31.30 1.10
CA VAL A 23 -16.49 30.88 -0.25
C VAL A 23 -16.33 32.07 -1.19
N SER A 24 -17.23 33.06 -1.16
CA SER A 24 -17.09 34.28 -1.96
C SER A 24 -15.82 35.07 -1.60
N ARG A 25 -15.46 35.15 -0.32
CA ARG A 25 -14.21 35.78 0.12
C ARG A 25 -12.99 35.00 -0.37
N VAL A 26 -13.02 33.67 -0.24
CA VAL A 26 -11.94 32.80 -0.73
C VAL A 26 -11.78 32.96 -2.24
N ALA A 27 -12.88 32.99 -3.00
CA ALA A 27 -12.86 33.20 -4.45
C ALA A 27 -12.17 34.53 -4.83
N ALA A 28 -12.47 35.61 -4.12
CA ALA A 28 -11.85 36.91 -4.35
C ALA A 28 -10.33 36.88 -4.09
N VAL A 29 -9.88 36.19 -3.04
CA VAL A 29 -8.44 36.02 -2.75
C VAL A 29 -7.75 35.18 -3.82
N LEU A 30 -8.38 34.10 -4.29
CA LEU A 30 -7.84 33.22 -5.31
C LEU A 30 -7.78 33.83 -6.71
N GLN A 31 -8.62 34.83 -6.99
CA GLN A 31 -8.60 35.60 -8.23
C GLN A 31 -7.62 36.79 -8.17
N GLY A 32 -6.95 36.99 -7.04
CA GLY A 32 -5.92 38.02 -6.89
C GLY A 32 -4.68 37.77 -7.77
N PRO A 33 -3.84 38.79 -7.99
CA PRO A 33 -2.68 38.72 -8.87
C PRO A 33 -1.57 37.81 -8.34
N GLU A 34 -1.46 37.64 -7.03
CA GLU A 34 -0.44 36.79 -6.40
C GLU A 34 -1.08 35.75 -5.47
N LEU A 35 -0.84 34.48 -5.78
CA LEU A 35 -1.27 33.35 -4.96
C LEU A 35 -0.24 33.11 -3.85
N GLY A 36 -0.45 33.81 -2.72
CA GLY A 36 0.45 33.79 -1.57
C GLY A 36 0.01 32.88 -0.41
N PRO A 37 0.64 33.01 0.77
CA PRO A 37 0.32 32.23 1.97
C PRO A 37 -1.11 32.47 2.49
N GLU A 38 -1.67 33.66 2.26
CA GLU A 38 -3.06 33.97 2.63
C GLU A 38 -4.07 33.13 1.85
N ALA A 39 -3.82 32.89 0.56
CA ALA A 39 -4.65 31.99 -0.26
C ALA A 39 -4.59 30.55 0.27
N ALA A 40 -3.41 30.10 0.69
CA ALA A 40 -3.22 28.78 1.29
C ALA A 40 -3.95 28.63 2.64
N ASP A 41 -3.88 29.63 3.53
CA ASP A 41 -4.63 29.62 4.81
C ASP A 41 -6.14 29.60 4.58
N CYS A 42 -6.63 30.43 3.66
CA CYS A 42 -8.04 30.46 3.27
C CYS A 42 -8.53 29.10 2.77
N LEU A 43 -7.75 28.43 1.90
CA LEU A 43 -8.07 27.10 1.38
C LEU A 43 -7.97 26.01 2.45
N GLN A 44 -6.99 26.07 3.36
CA GLN A 44 -6.89 25.14 4.50
C GLN A 44 -8.13 25.22 5.39
N ARG A 45 -8.54 26.44 5.73
CA ARG A 45 -9.75 26.67 6.53
C ARG A 45 -11.01 26.18 5.80
N LEU A 46 -11.07 26.38 4.48
CA LEU A 46 -12.18 25.85 3.67
C LEU A 46 -12.18 24.32 3.65
N HIS A 47 -11.03 23.68 3.45
CA HIS A 47 -10.91 22.22 3.48
C HIS A 47 -11.40 21.64 4.80
N LEU A 48 -10.96 22.19 5.93
CA LEU A 48 -11.43 21.78 7.25
C LEU A 48 -12.92 22.01 7.44
N THR A 49 -13.44 23.12 6.93
CA THR A 49 -14.88 23.45 7.01
C THR A 49 -15.72 22.47 6.21
N VAL A 50 -15.26 22.03 5.03
CA VAL A 50 -15.96 21.05 4.21
C VAL A 50 -15.88 19.66 4.86
N ALA A 51 -14.69 19.24 5.30
CA ALA A 51 -14.46 17.92 5.88
C ALA A 51 -15.14 17.71 7.24
N ALA A 52 -15.26 18.75 8.07
CA ALA A 52 -15.82 18.64 9.42
C ALA A 52 -17.36 18.63 9.47
N THR A 53 -18.04 18.31 8.36
CA THR A 53 -19.50 18.44 8.27
C THR A 53 -20.18 17.08 8.20
N LYS A 54 -21.26 16.94 8.99
CA LYS A 54 -22.05 15.70 9.07
C LYS A 54 -22.78 15.36 7.77
N TYR A 55 -23.03 16.36 6.92
CA TYR A 55 -23.74 16.21 5.65
C TYR A 55 -22.89 16.74 4.50
N PRO A 56 -22.95 16.10 3.30
CA PRO A 56 -22.22 16.56 2.13
C PRO A 56 -22.68 17.97 1.77
N ARG A 57 -21.79 18.96 1.94
CA ARG A 57 -22.05 20.33 1.47
C ARG A 57 -21.75 20.39 -0.02
N LYS A 58 -22.47 21.21 -0.77
CA LYS A 58 -22.18 21.50 -2.17
C LYS A 58 -21.64 22.91 -2.29
N LEU A 59 -20.51 23.05 -2.97
CA LEU A 59 -19.95 24.34 -3.34
C LEU A 59 -20.58 24.76 -4.67
N ASP A 60 -20.67 26.06 -4.90
CA ASP A 60 -21.19 26.60 -6.16
C ASP A 60 -20.35 26.14 -7.35
N GLY A 61 -21.00 25.84 -8.47
CA GLY A 61 -20.35 25.33 -9.68
C GLY A 61 -19.23 26.24 -10.19
N LYS A 62 -19.39 27.57 -10.11
CA LYS A 62 -18.35 28.54 -10.51
C LYS A 62 -17.11 28.45 -9.64
N PHE A 63 -17.29 28.16 -8.35
CA PHE A 63 -16.17 27.98 -7.44
C PHE A 63 -15.46 26.65 -7.69
N VAL A 64 -16.22 25.60 -8.02
CA VAL A 64 -15.66 24.31 -8.45
C VAL A 64 -14.83 24.47 -9.73
N GLU A 65 -15.29 25.24 -10.71
CA GLU A 65 -14.53 25.60 -11.92
C GLU A 65 -13.24 26.38 -11.61
N LEU A 66 -13.29 27.32 -10.66
CA LEU A 66 -12.10 28.06 -10.20
C LEU A 66 -11.07 27.12 -9.59
N LEU A 67 -11.49 26.20 -8.70
CA LEU A 67 -10.59 25.23 -8.06
C LEU A 67 -9.95 24.29 -9.10
N GLN A 68 -10.70 23.83 -10.10
CA GLN A 68 -10.18 22.99 -11.19
C GLN A 68 -9.13 23.73 -12.03
N THR A 69 -9.40 25.00 -12.35
CA THR A 69 -8.49 25.84 -13.14
C THR A 69 -7.19 26.10 -12.39
N LEU A 70 -7.26 26.38 -11.08
CA LEU A 70 -6.09 26.56 -10.23
C LEU A 70 -5.30 25.26 -10.06
N LEU A 71 -5.99 24.13 -9.89
CA LEU A 71 -5.35 22.81 -9.82
C LEU A 71 -4.52 22.52 -11.07
N CYS A 72 -5.07 22.77 -12.27
CA CYS A 72 -4.40 22.50 -13.53
C CYS A 72 -3.43 23.61 -13.99
N SER A 73 -3.36 24.75 -13.29
CA SER A 73 -2.51 25.86 -13.67
C SER A 73 -1.04 25.60 -13.32
N PRO A 74 -0.10 25.65 -14.29
CA PRO A 74 1.32 25.43 -14.04
C PRO A 74 1.98 26.58 -13.25
N LYS A 75 1.34 27.75 -13.18
CA LYS A 75 1.81 28.91 -12.41
C LYS A 75 1.39 28.86 -10.94
N CYS A 76 0.51 27.93 -10.58
CA CYS A 76 -0.03 27.83 -9.23
C CYS A 76 1.00 27.18 -8.29
N PRO A 77 1.21 27.73 -7.08
CA PRO A 77 2.03 27.06 -6.06
C PRO A 77 1.50 25.66 -5.73
N GLU A 78 2.42 24.72 -5.45
CA GLU A 78 2.09 23.32 -5.22
C GLU A 78 1.15 23.11 -4.03
N GLN A 79 1.33 23.87 -2.95
CA GLN A 79 0.48 23.81 -1.76
C GLN A 79 -0.98 24.15 -2.09
N ILE A 80 -1.19 25.12 -2.99
CA ILE A 80 -2.54 25.53 -3.41
C ILE A 80 -3.16 24.45 -4.30
N GLN A 81 -2.40 23.88 -5.24
CA GLN A 81 -2.87 22.74 -6.05
C GLN A 81 -3.29 21.55 -5.17
N LEU A 82 -2.49 21.21 -4.15
CA LEU A 82 -2.79 20.16 -3.17
C LEU A 82 -4.11 20.42 -2.44
N LEU A 83 -4.32 21.66 -1.96
CA LEU A 83 -5.53 22.04 -1.24
C LEU A 83 -6.76 22.05 -2.16
N CYS A 84 -6.63 22.53 -3.40
CA CYS A 84 -7.69 22.44 -4.40
C CYS A 84 -8.11 20.99 -4.64
N ALA A 85 -7.15 20.08 -4.84
CA ALA A 85 -7.43 18.65 -5.01
C ALA A 85 -8.09 18.04 -3.76
N ALA A 86 -7.62 18.39 -2.56
CA ALA A 86 -8.19 17.89 -1.31
C ALA A 86 -9.64 18.33 -1.10
N ILE A 87 -9.96 19.60 -1.40
CA ILE A 87 -11.34 20.11 -1.34
C ILE A 87 -12.21 19.41 -2.39
N LEU A 88 -11.78 19.35 -3.65
CA LEU A 88 -12.56 18.71 -4.71
C LEU A 88 -12.83 17.23 -4.42
N ARG A 89 -11.86 16.52 -3.82
CA ARG A 89 -12.03 15.14 -3.38
C ARG A 89 -13.09 14.99 -2.28
N GLU A 90 -13.06 15.85 -1.27
CA GLU A 90 -14.04 15.82 -0.16
C GLU A 90 -15.47 16.11 -0.66
N MET A 91 -15.58 16.92 -1.71
CA MET A 91 -16.85 17.30 -2.35
C MET A 91 -17.40 16.24 -3.30
N SER A 92 -16.69 15.13 -3.50
CA SER A 92 -17.07 14.09 -4.46
C SER A 92 -18.21 13.22 -3.90
N PRO A 93 -19.18 12.80 -4.73
CA PRO A 93 -19.30 13.03 -6.17
C PRO A 93 -19.90 14.40 -6.54
N CYS A 94 -19.37 15.03 -7.58
CA CYS A 94 -19.76 16.35 -8.08
C CYS A 94 -19.99 16.32 -9.60
N ASN A 95 -21.17 16.76 -10.04
CA ASN A 95 -21.54 16.75 -11.47
C ASN A 95 -20.86 17.87 -12.28
N ASP A 96 -20.42 18.94 -11.61
CA ASP A 96 -19.79 20.12 -12.22
C ASP A 96 -18.28 19.92 -12.47
N LEU A 97 -17.78 18.70 -12.27
CA LEU A 97 -16.38 18.34 -12.51
C LEU A 97 -16.14 18.03 -14.00
N ILE A 98 -15.17 18.72 -14.59
CA ILE A 98 -14.77 18.65 -16.00
C ILE A 98 -13.26 18.32 -16.10
N LEU A 99 -12.71 17.55 -15.15
CA LEU A 99 -11.31 17.15 -15.17
C LEU A 99 -11.07 15.95 -16.11
N SER A 100 -9.92 15.94 -16.78
CA SER A 100 -9.40 14.79 -17.55
C SER A 100 -7.93 14.52 -17.23
N CYS A 101 -7.52 13.26 -17.30
CA CYS A 101 -6.13 12.82 -17.11
C CYS A 101 -5.34 12.66 -18.42
N ASP A 102 -5.97 12.74 -19.58
CA ASP A 102 -5.38 12.28 -20.85
C ASP A 102 -4.19 13.12 -21.33
N GLU A 103 -4.20 14.42 -21.05
CA GLU A 103 -3.20 15.37 -21.54
C GLU A 103 -2.10 15.67 -20.51
N ILE A 104 -2.28 15.25 -19.26
CA ILE A 104 -1.38 15.62 -18.16
C ILE A 104 -0.08 14.81 -18.23
N GLN A 105 1.05 15.48 -18.46
CA GLN A 105 2.38 14.86 -18.52
C GLN A 105 3.11 14.88 -17.18
N ASP A 106 2.81 15.84 -16.30
CA ASP A 106 3.45 15.92 -14.99
C ASP A 106 2.89 14.86 -14.04
N ALA A 107 3.76 14.02 -13.48
CA ALA A 107 3.36 12.89 -12.64
C ALA A 107 2.71 13.34 -11.33
N LYS A 108 3.12 14.48 -10.77
CA LYS A 108 2.56 15.02 -9.53
C LYS A 108 1.16 15.57 -9.76
N LEU A 109 0.98 16.44 -10.76
CA LEU A 109 -0.32 16.95 -11.15
C LEU A 109 -1.27 15.81 -11.56
N LEU A 110 -0.77 14.83 -12.31
CA LEU A 110 -1.54 13.64 -12.68
C LEU A 110 -2.03 12.89 -11.44
N SER A 111 -1.18 12.73 -10.41
CA SER A 111 -1.60 12.13 -9.15
C SER A 111 -2.71 12.92 -8.46
N LEU A 112 -2.61 14.25 -8.42
CA LEU A 112 -3.62 15.11 -7.80
C LEU A 112 -4.96 15.01 -8.52
N VAL A 113 -4.97 15.20 -9.84
CA VAL A 113 -6.18 15.11 -10.68
C VAL A 113 -6.78 13.71 -10.60
N SER A 114 -5.95 12.66 -10.68
CA SER A 114 -6.41 11.28 -10.56
C SER A 114 -7.06 11.02 -9.19
N SER A 115 -6.53 11.59 -8.11
CA SER A 115 -7.13 11.42 -6.77
C SER A 115 -8.54 12.03 -6.67
N VAL A 116 -8.81 13.11 -7.41
CA VAL A 116 -10.15 13.72 -7.49
C VAL A 116 -11.06 12.85 -8.36
N LEU A 117 -10.57 12.39 -9.52
CA LEU A 117 -11.35 11.52 -10.41
C LEU A 117 -11.74 10.20 -9.75
N LEU A 118 -10.82 9.54 -9.03
CA LEU A 118 -11.13 8.29 -8.32
C LEU A 118 -12.17 8.47 -7.21
N ALA A 119 -12.26 9.67 -6.61
CA ALA A 119 -13.25 9.97 -5.59
C ALA A 119 -14.67 10.17 -6.16
N GLN A 120 -14.81 10.42 -7.46
CA GLN A 120 -16.12 10.44 -8.14
C GLN A 120 -16.76 9.04 -8.22
N GLY A 121 -15.96 7.99 -8.01
CA GLY A 121 -16.35 6.60 -8.26
C GLY A 121 -16.18 6.22 -9.73
N ASN A 122 -16.80 5.10 -10.12
CA ASN A 122 -16.65 4.53 -11.47
C ASN A 122 -17.91 4.72 -12.35
N LYS A 123 -18.58 5.87 -12.26
CA LYS A 123 -19.88 6.08 -12.94
C LYS A 123 -19.72 6.28 -14.45
N LYS A 124 -18.64 6.92 -14.89
CA LYS A 124 -18.34 7.21 -16.30
C LYS A 124 -17.09 6.47 -16.80
N GLY A 125 -16.66 5.43 -16.08
CA GLY A 125 -15.42 4.71 -16.40
C GLY A 125 -14.14 5.44 -16.00
N GLU A 126 -14.22 6.40 -15.07
CA GLU A 126 -13.08 7.23 -14.63
C GLU A 126 -11.93 6.37 -14.10
N VAL A 127 -12.24 5.31 -13.35
CA VAL A 127 -11.23 4.42 -12.74
C VAL A 127 -10.39 3.72 -13.81
N SER A 128 -11.03 3.24 -14.88
CA SER A 128 -10.33 2.63 -16.02
C SER A 128 -9.48 3.64 -16.77
N ALA A 129 -10.01 4.83 -17.07
CA ALA A 129 -9.26 5.87 -17.77
C ALA A 129 -7.99 6.29 -16.98
N VAL A 130 -8.14 6.52 -15.68
CA VAL A 130 -7.02 6.84 -14.77
C VAL A 130 -6.00 5.70 -14.73
N GLY A 131 -6.45 4.45 -14.57
CA GLY A 131 -5.58 3.28 -14.56
C GLY A 131 -4.74 3.16 -15.83
N GLN A 132 -5.39 3.22 -16.99
CA GLN A 132 -4.73 3.15 -18.30
C GLN A 132 -3.73 4.29 -18.49
N ARG A 133 -4.08 5.51 -18.07
CA ARG A 133 -3.19 6.67 -18.16
C ARG A 133 -1.94 6.50 -17.30
N ILE A 134 -2.10 6.05 -16.05
CA ILE A 134 -0.98 5.86 -15.13
C ILE A 134 -0.02 4.79 -15.65
N VAL A 135 -0.54 3.66 -16.12
CA VAL A 135 0.30 2.59 -16.68
C VAL A 135 1.08 3.11 -17.88
N LYS A 136 0.44 3.85 -18.79
CA LYS A 136 1.10 4.48 -19.95
C LYS A 136 2.24 5.43 -19.56
N VAL A 137 2.12 6.14 -18.43
CA VAL A 137 3.20 7.00 -17.92
C VAL A 137 4.32 6.18 -17.28
N LEU A 138 3.99 5.12 -16.52
CA LEU A 138 4.97 4.21 -15.89
C LEU A 138 5.75 3.35 -16.90
N GLU A 139 5.13 3.04 -18.05
CA GLU A 139 5.77 2.36 -19.18
C GLU A 139 6.93 3.16 -19.76
N ARG A 140 6.73 4.47 -19.90
CA ARG A 140 7.72 5.38 -20.47
C ARG A 140 8.92 5.52 -19.53
N ARG A 141 10.08 5.87 -20.09
CA ARG A 141 11.17 6.40 -19.27
C ARG A 141 10.70 7.77 -18.76
N VAL A 142 10.36 7.82 -17.48
CA VAL A 142 10.05 9.07 -16.79
C VAL A 142 11.32 9.94 -16.83
N PRO A 143 11.24 11.20 -17.31
CA PRO A 143 12.38 12.11 -17.30
C PRO A 143 12.93 12.29 -15.88
N GLU A 144 14.23 12.54 -15.73
CA GLU A 144 14.89 12.72 -14.40
C GLU A 144 14.28 13.85 -13.55
N SER A 145 13.59 14.80 -14.19
CA SER A 145 12.87 15.89 -13.52
C SER A 145 11.50 15.50 -12.96
N GLN A 146 10.96 14.35 -13.34
CA GLN A 146 9.67 13.85 -12.90
C GLN A 146 9.83 12.63 -11.99
N SER A 147 8.91 12.49 -11.04
CA SER A 147 8.95 11.43 -10.05
C SER A 147 7.75 10.50 -10.22
N ALA A 148 8.04 9.22 -10.46
CA ALA A 148 7.01 8.18 -10.57
C ALA A 148 6.38 7.83 -9.20
N ARG A 149 6.95 8.31 -8.08
CA ARG A 149 6.51 7.99 -6.72
C ARG A 149 5.07 8.42 -6.41
N TYR A 150 4.53 9.38 -7.15
CA TYR A 150 3.17 9.82 -6.94
C TYR A 150 2.12 8.91 -7.61
N LEU A 151 2.55 8.05 -8.54
CA LEU A 151 1.65 7.28 -9.39
C LEU A 151 1.28 5.90 -8.81
N LEU A 152 2.20 5.23 -8.11
CA LEU A 152 1.93 3.91 -7.51
C LEU A 152 0.80 3.94 -6.46
N PRO A 153 0.72 4.94 -5.56
CA PRO A 153 -0.41 5.02 -4.63
C PRO A 153 -1.76 5.16 -5.35
N ILE A 154 -1.80 5.91 -6.46
CA ILE A 154 -3.01 6.05 -7.26
C ILE A 154 -3.34 4.74 -7.96
N LEU A 155 -2.35 4.03 -8.49
CA LEU A 155 -2.55 2.69 -9.06
C LEU A 155 -3.08 1.71 -8.02
N SER A 156 -2.60 1.76 -6.78
CA SER A 156 -3.11 0.96 -5.66
C SER A 156 -4.60 1.26 -5.38
N ASN A 157 -5.02 2.53 -5.49
CA ASN A 157 -6.43 2.90 -5.37
C ASN A 157 -7.27 2.39 -6.56
N VAL A 158 -6.75 2.50 -7.78
CA VAL A 158 -7.43 1.99 -9.00
C VAL A 158 -7.75 0.49 -8.84
N ILE A 159 -6.76 -0.33 -8.48
CA ILE A 159 -6.95 -1.77 -8.36
C ILE A 159 -7.85 -2.15 -7.18
N SER A 160 -7.92 -1.30 -6.14
CA SER A 160 -8.81 -1.51 -5.00
C SER A 160 -10.26 -1.17 -5.33
N LEU A 161 -10.48 -0.16 -6.17
CA LEU A 161 -11.81 0.27 -6.60
C LEU A 161 -12.37 -0.61 -7.72
N SER A 162 -11.52 -1.03 -8.67
CA SER A 162 -11.94 -1.83 -9.83
C SER A 162 -10.78 -2.70 -10.32
N PRO A 163 -10.57 -3.90 -9.77
CA PRO A 163 -9.50 -4.82 -10.21
C PRO A 163 -9.52 -5.12 -11.73
N GLU A 164 -10.71 -5.11 -12.34
CA GLU A 164 -10.91 -5.42 -13.76
C GLU A 164 -10.55 -4.25 -14.70
N SER A 165 -10.10 -3.11 -14.16
CA SER A 165 -9.87 -1.88 -14.95
C SER A 165 -8.61 -1.92 -15.83
N LEU A 166 -7.70 -2.87 -15.60
CA LEU A 166 -6.43 -2.98 -16.30
C LEU A 166 -6.44 -4.20 -17.23
N THR A 167 -5.87 -4.04 -18.43
CA THR A 167 -5.70 -5.15 -19.37
C THR A 167 -4.56 -6.08 -18.95
N GLU A 168 -4.54 -7.30 -19.48
CA GLU A 168 -3.46 -8.25 -19.17
C GLU A 168 -2.07 -7.72 -19.56
N GLU A 169 -1.97 -6.99 -20.67
CA GLU A 169 -0.73 -6.34 -21.11
C GLU A 169 -0.27 -5.30 -20.09
N GLN A 170 -1.17 -4.42 -19.64
CA GLN A 170 -0.89 -3.40 -18.63
C GLN A 170 -0.45 -4.01 -17.30
N THR A 171 -1.17 -5.04 -16.84
CA THR A 171 -0.80 -5.80 -15.66
C THR A 171 0.58 -6.45 -15.81
N SER A 172 0.91 -6.96 -17.00
CA SER A 172 2.21 -7.58 -17.29
C SER A 172 3.36 -6.58 -17.19
N VAL A 173 3.17 -5.37 -17.74
CA VAL A 173 4.16 -4.27 -17.64
C VAL A 173 4.40 -3.89 -16.18
N VAL A 174 3.33 -3.58 -15.44
CA VAL A 174 3.47 -3.18 -14.03
C VAL A 174 4.09 -4.29 -13.21
N SER A 175 3.71 -5.56 -13.44
CA SER A 175 4.32 -6.70 -12.73
C SER A 175 5.82 -6.80 -13.00
N LYS A 176 6.26 -6.55 -14.24
CA LYS A 176 7.67 -6.50 -14.59
C LYS A 176 8.39 -5.37 -13.82
N LYS A 177 7.83 -4.17 -13.80
CA LYS A 177 8.39 -3.01 -13.10
C LYS A 177 8.47 -3.23 -11.60
N MET A 178 7.41 -3.76 -10.97
CA MET A 178 7.41 -4.10 -9.55
C MET A 178 8.50 -5.13 -9.22
N ALA A 179 8.67 -6.16 -10.04
CA ALA A 179 9.75 -7.14 -9.85
C ALA A 179 11.13 -6.48 -9.91
N ASP A 180 11.32 -5.54 -10.85
CA ASP A 180 12.57 -4.79 -10.97
C ASP A 180 12.80 -3.85 -9.76
N TRP A 181 11.77 -3.12 -9.31
CA TRP A 181 11.86 -2.23 -8.14
C TRP A 181 12.16 -3.00 -6.85
N LEU A 182 11.55 -4.16 -6.65
CA LEU A 182 11.78 -5.00 -5.47
C LEU A 182 13.23 -5.53 -5.42
N ARG A 183 13.83 -5.87 -6.57
CA ARG A 183 15.14 -6.52 -6.62
C ARG A 183 16.32 -5.56 -6.77
N TYR A 184 16.17 -4.50 -7.57
CA TYR A 184 17.28 -3.68 -8.06
C TYR A 184 17.31 -2.25 -7.51
N ALA A 185 16.54 -1.96 -6.45
CA ALA A 185 16.67 -0.68 -5.77
C ALA A 185 18.06 -0.52 -5.12
N SER A 186 18.61 0.68 -5.26
CA SER A 186 19.94 1.10 -4.84
C SER A 186 20.17 0.85 -3.35
N THR A 187 21.36 0.41 -3.00
CA THR A 187 21.83 0.34 -1.60
C THR A 187 22.64 1.57 -1.20
N GLN A 188 22.75 2.57 -2.06
CA GLN A 188 23.36 3.86 -1.76
C GLN A 188 22.27 4.88 -1.43
N GLN A 189 22.54 5.77 -0.47
CA GLN A 189 21.63 6.85 -0.15
C GLN A 189 21.52 7.86 -1.30
N GLY A 190 20.46 8.65 -1.28
CA GLY A 190 20.33 9.83 -2.12
C GLY A 190 21.27 10.95 -1.69
N VAL A 191 21.46 11.93 -2.58
CA VAL A 191 22.19 13.15 -2.26
C VAL A 191 21.31 14.01 -1.35
N ALA A 192 21.88 14.52 -0.26
CA ALA A 192 21.21 15.50 0.59
C ALA A 192 20.86 16.74 -0.24
N GLN A 193 19.61 17.18 -0.19
CA GLN A 193 19.25 18.47 -0.80
C GLN A 193 20.02 19.58 -0.10
N PRO A 194 20.60 20.55 -0.83
CA PRO A 194 21.39 21.61 -0.22
C PRO A 194 20.48 22.48 0.66
N SER A 195 20.56 22.28 1.97
CA SER A 195 20.04 23.22 2.96
C SER A 195 20.85 24.52 2.85
N GLY A 196 20.18 25.61 2.49
CA GLY A 196 20.76 26.93 2.17
C GLY A 196 21.41 27.64 3.36
N GLY A 197 22.55 27.12 3.84
CA GLY A 197 23.42 27.78 4.80
C GLY A 197 24.63 28.40 4.10
N PHE A 198 24.78 29.73 4.20
CA PHE A 198 25.87 30.52 3.60
C PHE A 198 27.30 30.15 4.06
N PHE A 199 27.48 29.27 5.05
CA PHE A 199 28.80 28.92 5.62
C PHE A 199 29.15 27.43 5.59
N SER A 200 28.31 26.58 5.01
CA SER A 200 28.62 25.15 4.84
C SER A 200 28.99 24.89 3.39
N ASN A 201 30.29 24.95 3.08
CA ASN A 201 30.81 24.38 1.84
C ASN A 201 30.42 22.89 1.83
N PRO A 202 29.51 22.42 0.97
CA PRO A 202 29.21 21.01 0.91
C PRO A 202 30.41 20.37 0.24
N ARG A 203 31.36 19.86 1.05
CA ARG A 203 32.23 18.79 0.54
C ARG A 203 31.26 17.77 -0.03
N THR A 204 31.35 17.50 -1.32
CA THR A 204 30.63 16.48 -2.08
C THR A 204 30.94 15.12 -1.48
N ARG A 205 30.42 14.87 -0.28
CA ARG A 205 30.52 13.60 0.40
C ARG A 205 29.62 12.68 -0.42
N GLN A 206 30.25 11.74 -1.12
CA GLN A 206 29.53 10.71 -1.86
C GLN A 206 28.43 10.15 -0.94
N PRO A 207 27.20 9.97 -1.43
CA PRO A 207 26.13 9.42 -0.62
C PRO A 207 26.59 8.12 0.03
N GLY A 208 26.43 8.03 1.35
CA GLY A 208 26.83 6.83 2.08
C GLY A 208 25.91 5.65 1.75
N PRO A 209 26.30 4.42 2.11
CA PRO A 209 25.40 3.28 1.97
C PRO A 209 24.19 3.43 2.89
N VAL A 210 23.07 2.79 2.52
CA VAL A 210 21.96 2.56 3.44
C VAL A 210 22.37 1.49 4.46
N THR A 211 21.85 1.62 5.68
CA THR A 211 22.07 0.63 6.73
C THR A 211 20.83 -0.24 6.90
N GLU A 212 20.96 -1.33 7.63
CA GLU A 212 19.84 -2.07 8.17
C GLU A 212 19.42 -1.45 9.52
N ILE A 213 18.31 -1.92 10.08
CA ILE A 213 17.75 -1.48 11.37
C ILE A 213 18.69 -1.63 12.57
N ASP A 214 19.72 -2.47 12.49
CA ASP A 214 20.77 -2.63 13.50
C ASP A 214 22.00 -1.72 13.25
N GLY A 215 21.98 -0.92 12.19
CA GLY A 215 23.07 -0.02 11.80
C GLY A 215 24.16 -0.66 10.94
N ALA A 216 24.10 -1.97 10.67
CA ALA A 216 25.03 -2.59 9.75
C ALA A 216 24.74 -2.20 8.30
N ILE A 217 25.75 -2.19 7.43
CA ILE A 217 25.58 -1.82 6.02
C ILE A 217 24.69 -2.84 5.31
N ALA A 218 23.73 -2.39 4.50
CA ALA A 218 22.93 -3.27 3.66
C ALA A 218 23.76 -3.79 2.47
N THR A 219 23.88 -5.12 2.32
CA THR A 219 24.83 -5.72 1.38
C THR A 219 24.19 -6.40 0.15
N ASP A 220 22.98 -6.93 0.25
CA ASP A 220 22.36 -7.70 -0.84
C ASP A 220 21.48 -6.83 -1.76
N PHE A 221 20.34 -6.37 -1.24
CA PHE A 221 19.49 -5.39 -1.91
C PHE A 221 18.68 -4.59 -0.89
N PHE A 222 18.15 -3.46 -1.35
CA PHE A 222 17.34 -2.56 -0.56
C PHE A 222 15.96 -3.15 -0.22
N THR A 223 15.52 -2.97 1.02
CA THR A 223 14.17 -3.34 1.46
C THR A 223 13.51 -2.21 2.26
N VAL A 224 12.23 -2.37 2.61
CA VAL A 224 11.51 -1.46 3.51
C VAL A 224 12.13 -1.38 4.92
N LEU A 225 13.01 -2.31 5.30
CA LEU A 225 13.76 -2.28 6.56
C LEU A 225 15.18 -1.70 6.39
N SER A 226 15.49 -1.13 5.22
CA SER A 226 16.70 -0.36 5.00
C SER A 226 16.53 1.08 5.48
N VAL A 227 17.45 1.52 6.33
CA VAL A 227 17.47 2.84 6.95
C VAL A 227 18.42 3.75 6.17
N GLY A 228 17.91 4.89 5.71
CA GLY A 228 18.67 5.94 5.03
C GLY A 228 18.18 7.33 5.45
N GLN A 229 19.03 8.34 5.32
CA GLN A 229 18.65 9.74 5.58
C GLN A 229 17.90 10.33 4.38
N TYR A 230 18.34 9.99 3.18
CA TYR A 230 17.76 10.45 1.93
C TYR A 230 17.54 9.23 1.04
N TYR A 231 16.29 9.02 0.62
CA TYR A 231 15.94 7.92 -0.26
C TYR A 231 15.92 8.37 -1.71
N THR A 232 16.51 7.56 -2.60
CA THR A 232 16.45 7.73 -4.05
C THR A 232 15.07 7.35 -4.59
N GLU A 233 14.76 7.73 -5.84
CA GLU A 233 13.45 7.45 -6.43
C GLU A 233 13.14 5.96 -6.55
N ASP A 234 14.12 5.14 -6.91
CA ASP A 234 13.99 3.68 -6.96
C ASP A 234 13.78 3.04 -5.57
N GLN A 235 14.37 3.62 -4.51
CA GLN A 235 14.10 3.19 -3.13
C GLN A 235 12.67 3.51 -2.70
N TRP A 236 12.14 4.68 -3.06
CA TRP A 236 10.71 5.01 -2.85
C TRP A 236 9.79 4.05 -3.61
N LEU A 237 10.11 3.76 -4.87
CA LEU A 237 9.33 2.83 -5.69
C LEU A 237 9.40 1.41 -5.13
N ASN A 238 10.52 0.97 -4.55
CA ASN A 238 10.63 -0.30 -3.84
C ASN A 238 9.66 -0.39 -2.65
N MET A 239 9.66 0.64 -1.77
CA MET A 239 8.77 0.67 -0.62
C MET A 239 7.30 0.68 -1.02
N GLN A 240 6.93 1.48 -2.03
CA GLN A 240 5.57 1.56 -2.55
C GLN A 240 5.15 0.28 -3.24
N ALA A 241 6.04 -0.34 -4.02
CA ALA A 241 5.78 -1.63 -4.66
C ALA A 241 5.50 -2.71 -3.62
N PHE A 242 6.27 -2.78 -2.53
CA PHE A 242 6.02 -3.70 -1.43
C PHE A 242 4.67 -3.41 -0.75
N SER A 243 4.36 -2.14 -0.46
CA SER A 243 3.11 -1.71 0.16
C SER A 243 1.85 -2.14 -0.62
N MET A 244 1.91 -2.14 -1.96
CA MET A 244 0.78 -2.58 -2.80
C MET A 244 0.86 -4.05 -3.24
N LEU A 245 1.96 -4.76 -2.91
CA LEU A 245 2.30 -6.07 -3.49
C LEU A 245 1.24 -7.14 -3.23
N ARG A 246 0.76 -7.23 -1.98
CA ARG A 246 -0.27 -8.21 -1.62
C ARG A 246 -1.55 -8.00 -2.41
N ASN A 247 -2.04 -6.76 -2.47
CA ASN A 247 -3.25 -6.43 -3.20
C ASN A 247 -3.08 -6.73 -4.70
N TRP A 248 -1.93 -6.36 -5.27
CA TRP A 248 -1.60 -6.67 -6.65
C TRP A 248 -1.61 -8.18 -6.94
N LEU A 249 -0.98 -8.98 -6.08
CA LEU A 249 -0.96 -10.44 -6.22
C LEU A 249 -2.36 -11.03 -6.08
N LEU A 250 -3.19 -10.55 -5.16
CA LEU A 250 -4.57 -11.02 -5.01
C LEU A 250 -5.42 -10.73 -6.27
N CYS A 251 -5.30 -9.53 -6.85
CA CYS A 251 -6.05 -9.14 -8.04
C CYS A 251 -5.55 -9.83 -9.32
N TYR A 252 -4.24 -10.03 -9.46
CA TYR A 252 -3.65 -10.38 -10.76
C TYR A 252 -2.71 -11.59 -10.78
N GLY A 253 -2.42 -12.17 -9.62
CA GLY A 253 -1.45 -13.26 -9.49
C GLY A 253 -2.00 -14.64 -9.81
N ALA A 254 -3.34 -14.82 -9.78
CA ALA A 254 -3.97 -16.08 -10.14
C ALA A 254 -3.94 -16.33 -11.65
N LYS A 255 -3.42 -17.49 -12.06
CA LYS A 255 -3.61 -18.03 -13.41
C LYS A 255 -5.06 -18.52 -13.52
N GLY A 256 -5.97 -17.67 -13.97
CA GLY A 256 -7.29 -18.09 -14.50
C GLY A 256 -8.07 -19.10 -13.66
N LEU A 257 -8.16 -18.91 -12.34
CA LEU A 257 -9.20 -19.58 -11.55
C LEU A 257 -10.51 -18.84 -11.84
N LYS A 258 -11.30 -19.47 -12.70
CA LYS A 258 -12.53 -18.99 -13.32
C LYS A 258 -13.49 -18.31 -12.34
N ALA A 259 -14.20 -17.31 -12.87
CA ALA A 259 -15.44 -16.75 -12.33
C ALA A 259 -16.41 -17.83 -11.82
N PRO A 260 -17.28 -17.52 -10.84
CA PRO A 260 -18.27 -18.46 -10.36
C PRO A 260 -19.33 -18.71 -11.45
N ASN A 261 -19.63 -19.99 -11.65
CA ASN A 261 -20.77 -20.54 -12.40
C ASN A 261 -20.76 -20.41 -13.94
N SER A 262 -20.35 -21.48 -14.62
CA SER A 262 -21.20 -22.09 -15.66
C SER A 262 -20.89 -23.58 -15.79
N ASP A 263 -21.96 -24.36 -15.76
CA ASP A 263 -22.00 -25.82 -15.73
C ASP A 263 -21.26 -26.51 -16.88
N ASN A 264 -20.75 -27.70 -16.53
CA ASN A 264 -20.64 -28.91 -17.35
C ASN A 264 -20.37 -28.73 -18.84
N LYS A 265 -19.11 -29.00 -19.24
CA LYS A 265 -18.83 -30.03 -20.25
C LYS A 265 -17.36 -30.45 -20.20
N SER A 266 -17.21 -31.76 -20.04
CA SER A 266 -16.00 -32.56 -20.17
C SER A 266 -15.23 -32.29 -21.46
N GLY A 267 -13.91 -32.28 -21.36
CA GLY A 267 -13.00 -32.28 -22.50
C GLY A 267 -11.58 -32.47 -22.01
N THR A 268 -11.24 -33.72 -21.75
CA THR A 268 -9.89 -34.24 -21.55
C THR A 268 -8.91 -33.59 -22.53
N ASP A 269 -7.74 -33.19 -22.00
CA ASP A 269 -6.42 -33.17 -22.66
C ASP A 269 -5.66 -31.83 -22.52
N ARG A 270 -5.17 -31.55 -21.29
CA ARG A 270 -4.12 -30.54 -21.09
C ARG A 270 -3.08 -30.90 -20.03
N SER A 271 -2.96 -32.19 -19.71
CA SER A 271 -2.09 -32.70 -18.65
C SER A 271 -0.89 -33.46 -19.22
N VAL A 272 -0.04 -32.79 -20.02
CA VAL A 272 1.33 -33.26 -20.29
C VAL A 272 2.24 -32.03 -20.51
N MET A 273 2.47 -31.21 -19.49
CA MET A 273 3.61 -30.27 -19.47
C MET A 273 3.99 -29.80 -18.05
N ALA A 274 3.75 -30.65 -17.05
CA ALA A 274 4.06 -30.35 -15.65
C ALA A 274 4.97 -31.43 -15.03
N MET A 275 6.02 -31.83 -15.74
CA MET A 275 7.17 -32.50 -15.15
C MET A 275 8.41 -32.11 -15.96
N VAL A 276 9.16 -31.14 -15.41
CA VAL A 276 10.61 -30.88 -15.54
C VAL A 276 10.79 -29.38 -15.28
N SER A 277 11.31 -29.02 -14.09
CA SER A 277 12.20 -27.87 -13.90
C SER A 277 12.81 -27.92 -12.49
N THR A 278 13.59 -28.96 -12.23
CA THR A 278 14.67 -28.94 -11.24
C THR A 278 15.98 -28.76 -11.98
N THR A 279 16.16 -27.60 -12.61
CA THR A 279 17.45 -27.00 -13.01
C THR A 279 17.13 -25.67 -13.68
N SER A 280 17.46 -24.58 -13.00
CA SER A 280 17.42 -23.22 -13.56
C SER A 280 18.34 -23.14 -14.78
N THR A 281 17.76 -23.22 -15.97
CA THR A 281 18.47 -22.89 -17.20
C THR A 281 18.52 -21.35 -17.30
N PRO A 282 19.70 -20.71 -17.30
CA PRO A 282 19.80 -19.27 -17.40
C PRO A 282 19.48 -18.86 -18.84
N GLY A 283 18.23 -18.49 -19.14
CA GLY A 283 17.91 -18.01 -20.48
C GLY A 283 16.44 -17.92 -20.86
N ARG A 284 15.52 -18.62 -20.17
CA ARG A 284 14.08 -18.46 -20.44
C ARG A 284 13.50 -17.45 -19.46
N LEU A 285 13.34 -16.20 -19.90
CA LEU A 285 12.70 -15.13 -19.13
C LEU A 285 11.32 -15.62 -18.66
N LEU A 286 11.13 -15.72 -17.34
CA LEU A 286 9.84 -16.04 -16.74
C LEU A 286 8.79 -15.02 -17.19
N PRO A 287 7.53 -15.42 -17.40
CA PRO A 287 6.42 -14.49 -17.59
C PRO A 287 6.42 -13.43 -16.49
N PRO A 288 6.07 -12.16 -16.75
CA PRO A 288 6.20 -11.09 -15.76
C PRO A 288 5.51 -11.34 -14.42
N LYS A 289 4.35 -12.02 -14.42
CA LYS A 289 3.65 -12.44 -13.20
C LYS A 289 4.42 -13.52 -12.42
N ASP A 290 5.00 -14.49 -13.12
CA ASP A 290 5.83 -15.55 -12.50
C ASP A 290 7.13 -14.94 -11.94
N ARG A 291 7.77 -14.02 -12.68
CA ARG A 291 8.94 -13.27 -12.22
C ARG A 291 8.63 -12.40 -11.00
N LEU A 292 7.47 -11.74 -10.97
CA LEU A 292 7.04 -10.98 -9.80
C LEU A 292 6.88 -11.87 -8.57
N ARG A 293 6.26 -13.05 -8.70
CA ARG A 293 6.15 -14.02 -7.59
C ARG A 293 7.52 -14.44 -7.06
N GLU A 294 8.45 -14.76 -7.95
CA GLU A 294 9.82 -15.12 -7.56
C GLU A 294 10.49 -13.98 -6.76
N LYS A 295 10.47 -12.75 -7.28
CA LYS A 295 11.12 -11.60 -6.63
C LYS A 295 10.40 -11.15 -5.36
N ALA A 296 9.08 -11.23 -5.32
CA ALA A 296 8.29 -11.03 -4.11
C ALA A 296 8.66 -12.05 -3.02
N PHE A 297 8.81 -13.32 -3.39
CA PHE A 297 9.20 -14.37 -2.45
C PHE A 297 10.62 -14.14 -1.89
N GLU A 298 11.59 -13.82 -2.74
CA GLU A 298 12.96 -13.45 -2.33
C GLU A 298 12.96 -12.24 -1.40
N TYR A 299 12.17 -11.21 -1.73
CA TYR A 299 12.01 -10.01 -0.90
C TYR A 299 11.45 -10.33 0.48
N CYS A 300 10.37 -11.12 0.56
CA CYS A 300 9.77 -11.54 1.83
C CYS A 300 10.72 -12.39 2.66
N GLN A 301 11.47 -13.30 2.03
CA GLN A 301 12.50 -14.09 2.72
C GLN A 301 13.56 -13.16 3.32
N ARG A 302 14.04 -12.17 2.56
CA ARG A 302 15.02 -11.20 3.05
C ARG A 302 14.50 -10.40 4.24
N LEU A 303 13.23 -9.96 4.21
CA LEU A 303 12.60 -9.28 5.36
C LEU A 303 12.57 -10.17 6.61
N ILE A 304 12.24 -11.45 6.46
CA ILE A 304 12.25 -12.43 7.56
C ILE A 304 13.69 -12.59 8.10
N GLU A 305 14.70 -12.61 7.24
CA GLU A 305 16.10 -12.66 7.67
C GLU A 305 16.52 -11.39 8.42
N GLN A 306 16.12 -10.20 7.94
CA GLN A 306 16.36 -8.92 8.63
C GLN A 306 15.67 -8.86 9.99
N SER A 307 14.54 -9.57 10.14
CA SER A 307 13.86 -9.64 11.42
C SER A 307 14.64 -10.37 12.54
N ASN A 308 15.77 -11.03 12.21
CA ASN A 308 16.70 -11.56 13.23
C ASN A 308 17.50 -10.45 13.93
N ARG A 309 17.60 -9.28 13.31
CA ARG A 309 18.46 -8.20 13.79
C ARG A 309 17.72 -7.37 14.83
N ARG A 310 18.44 -6.95 15.87
CA ARG A 310 17.88 -6.10 16.92
C ARG A 310 17.80 -4.65 16.41
N PRO A 311 16.61 -4.05 16.33
CA PRO A 311 16.46 -2.65 15.92
C PRO A 311 17.14 -1.70 16.92
N LEU A 312 17.77 -0.62 16.42
CA LEU A 312 18.35 0.44 17.24
C LEU A 312 17.28 1.37 17.83
N LYS A 313 16.19 1.61 17.10
CA LYS A 313 15.06 2.45 17.53
C LYS A 313 13.82 1.59 17.74
N LYS A 314 12.96 2.04 18.66
CA LYS A 314 11.69 1.37 18.94
C LYS A 314 10.78 1.34 17.70
N ASP A 315 10.64 2.48 17.03
CA ASP A 315 9.77 2.62 15.85
C ASP A 315 10.21 1.68 14.71
N ASP A 316 11.52 1.49 14.53
CA ASP A 316 12.08 0.54 13.57
C ASP A 316 11.71 -0.91 13.94
N GLY A 317 11.60 -1.22 15.23
CA GLY A 317 11.14 -2.53 15.71
C GLY A 317 9.64 -2.77 15.53
N ASP A 318 8.82 -1.75 15.71
CA ASP A 318 7.38 -1.83 15.41
C ASP A 318 7.14 -2.00 13.90
N LEU A 319 7.91 -1.28 13.06
CA LEU A 319 7.93 -1.45 11.61
C LEU A 319 8.40 -2.85 11.21
N GLN A 320 9.47 -3.37 11.80
CA GLN A 320 9.98 -4.73 11.56
C GLN A 320 8.89 -5.79 11.78
N LYS A 321 8.11 -5.67 12.87
CA LYS A 321 7.00 -6.58 13.18
C LYS A 321 5.86 -6.47 12.17
N ALA A 322 5.51 -5.25 11.74
CA ALA A 322 4.50 -5.03 10.71
C ALA A 322 4.94 -5.63 9.36
N CYS A 323 6.20 -5.43 8.95
CA CYS A 323 6.77 -6.03 7.76
C CYS A 323 6.80 -7.56 7.82
N LEU A 324 6.99 -8.14 9.01
CA LEU A 324 6.93 -9.60 9.20
C LEU A 324 5.54 -10.16 8.94
N ILE A 325 4.50 -9.51 9.49
CA ILE A 325 3.09 -9.88 9.25
C ILE A 325 2.78 -9.84 7.75
N GLU A 326 3.17 -8.76 7.08
CA GLU A 326 2.91 -8.58 5.65
C GLU A 326 3.70 -9.59 4.79
N ALA A 327 4.98 -9.81 5.10
CA ALA A 327 5.83 -10.76 4.39
C ALA A 327 5.28 -12.20 4.44
N VAL A 328 4.88 -12.67 5.63
CA VAL A 328 4.29 -14.01 5.78
C VAL A 328 2.96 -14.10 5.02
N THR A 329 2.14 -13.05 5.06
CA THR A 329 0.87 -13.00 4.33
C THR A 329 1.07 -13.02 2.82
N ILE A 330 2.07 -12.31 2.30
CA ILE A 330 2.43 -12.35 0.88
C ILE A 330 2.94 -13.74 0.49
N MET A 331 3.77 -14.39 1.32
CA MET A 331 4.23 -15.75 1.07
C MET A 331 3.08 -16.76 1.01
N ASP A 332 2.06 -16.63 1.88
CA ASP A 332 0.84 -17.43 1.80
C ASP A 332 0.11 -17.25 0.46
N VAL A 333 -0.06 -16.00 0.01
CA VAL A 333 -0.68 -15.70 -1.30
C VAL A 333 0.12 -16.31 -2.45
N ILE A 334 1.45 -16.19 -2.44
CA ILE A 334 2.32 -16.77 -3.47
C ILE A 334 2.17 -18.30 -3.49
N CYS A 335 2.20 -18.95 -2.32
CA CYS A 335 2.08 -20.40 -2.21
C CYS A 335 0.70 -20.91 -2.65
N LYS A 336 -0.37 -20.13 -2.44
CA LYS A 336 -1.72 -20.43 -2.99
C LYS A 336 -1.76 -20.36 -4.52
N GLN A 337 -1.00 -19.45 -5.11
CA GLN A 337 -0.95 -19.28 -6.57
C GLN A 337 -0.01 -20.27 -7.25
N ASP A 338 1.05 -20.69 -6.55
CA ASP A 338 2.07 -21.61 -7.05
C ASP A 338 2.62 -22.45 -5.90
N SER A 339 2.20 -23.72 -5.86
CA SER A 339 2.55 -24.66 -4.80
C SER A 339 4.04 -25.03 -4.78
N SER A 340 4.81 -24.73 -5.84
CA SER A 340 6.25 -25.00 -5.86
C SER A 340 7.01 -24.25 -4.77
N TYR A 341 6.47 -23.13 -4.27
CA TYR A 341 7.07 -22.33 -3.20
C TYR A 341 6.79 -22.88 -1.79
N VAL A 342 5.83 -23.80 -1.62
CA VAL A 342 5.34 -24.26 -0.30
C VAL A 342 6.47 -24.86 0.54
N TYR A 343 7.23 -25.82 0.00
CA TYR A 343 8.30 -26.49 0.75
C TYR A 343 9.39 -25.52 1.21
N ARG A 344 9.74 -24.54 0.37
CA ARG A 344 10.70 -23.49 0.71
C ARG A 344 10.14 -22.60 1.81
N ALA A 345 8.89 -22.13 1.69
CA ALA A 345 8.24 -21.28 2.68
C ALA A 345 8.11 -21.97 4.05
N VAL A 346 7.66 -23.23 4.07
CA VAL A 346 7.50 -24.03 5.29
C VAL A 346 8.80 -24.11 6.10
N SER A 347 9.93 -24.35 5.43
CA SER A 347 11.24 -24.43 6.08
C SER A 347 11.56 -23.15 6.86
N PHE A 348 11.45 -21.99 6.20
CA PHE A 348 11.75 -20.70 6.83
C PHE A 348 10.72 -20.30 7.90
N LEU A 349 9.42 -20.60 7.68
CA LEU A 349 8.36 -20.24 8.62
C LEU A 349 8.40 -21.08 9.90
N LYS A 350 8.85 -22.34 9.85
CA LYS A 350 9.12 -23.13 11.07
C LYS A 350 10.23 -22.52 11.91
N ILE A 351 11.34 -22.12 11.27
CA ILE A 351 12.46 -21.46 11.95
C ILE A 351 12.00 -20.14 12.57
N LEU A 352 11.25 -19.34 11.80
CA LEU A 352 10.67 -18.09 12.27
C LEU A 352 9.76 -18.31 13.49
N HIS A 353 8.81 -19.25 13.41
CA HIS A 353 7.90 -19.57 14.51
C HIS A 353 8.66 -19.96 15.78
N GLY A 354 9.64 -20.87 15.66
CA GLY A 354 10.47 -21.29 16.80
C GLY A 354 11.21 -20.13 17.46
N ARG A 355 11.61 -19.12 16.67
CA ARG A 355 12.29 -17.92 17.17
C ARG A 355 11.36 -16.94 17.90
N ILE A 356 10.14 -16.73 17.39
CA ILE A 356 9.25 -15.66 17.88
C ILE A 356 8.14 -16.13 18.82
N SER A 357 7.85 -17.43 18.89
CA SER A 357 6.76 -17.99 19.73
C SER A 357 6.93 -17.73 21.22
N GLY A 358 8.16 -17.60 21.72
CA GLY A 358 8.43 -17.28 23.12
C GLY A 358 8.23 -15.81 23.50
N ASP A 359 8.03 -14.92 22.53
CA ASP A 359 7.93 -13.48 22.76
C ASP A 359 6.52 -12.97 22.43
N ALA A 360 5.75 -12.67 23.48
CA ALA A 360 4.38 -12.15 23.40
C ALA A 360 4.28 -10.87 22.55
N THR A 361 5.37 -10.11 22.39
CA THR A 361 5.37 -8.90 21.55
C THR A 361 5.28 -9.20 20.05
N TYR A 362 5.42 -10.47 19.63
CA TYR A 362 5.21 -10.96 18.27
C TYR A 362 3.87 -11.68 18.07
N ALA A 363 2.95 -11.65 19.04
CA ALA A 363 1.68 -12.38 18.97
C ALA A 363 0.89 -12.15 17.66
N ARG A 364 0.84 -10.91 17.17
CA ARG A 364 0.18 -10.59 15.89
C ARG A 364 0.85 -11.23 14.68
N ALA A 365 2.17 -11.46 14.70
CA ALA A 365 2.90 -12.16 13.65
C ALA A 365 2.70 -13.69 13.68
N LEU A 366 2.25 -14.26 14.80
CA LEU A 366 1.91 -15.68 14.89
C LEU A 366 0.63 -16.02 14.12
N LEU A 367 -0.33 -15.09 14.04
CA LEU A 367 -1.59 -15.27 13.29
C LEU A 367 -1.37 -15.60 11.79
N PRO A 368 -0.63 -14.80 11.00
CA PRO A 368 -0.38 -15.14 9.59
C PRO A 368 0.47 -16.40 9.43
N ILE A 369 1.35 -16.72 10.39
CA ILE A 369 2.10 -18.00 10.36
C ILE A 369 1.14 -19.17 10.55
N ALA A 370 0.25 -19.10 11.53
CA ALA A 370 -0.77 -20.13 11.73
C ALA A 370 -1.65 -20.26 10.50
N GLN A 371 -2.11 -19.14 9.92
CA GLN A 371 -2.90 -19.13 8.68
C GLN A 371 -2.18 -19.82 7.53
N PHE A 372 -0.87 -19.57 7.36
CA PHE A 372 -0.06 -20.25 6.36
C PHE A 372 -0.09 -21.77 6.56
N PHE A 373 0.07 -22.26 7.80
CA PHE A 373 0.01 -23.69 8.08
C PHE A 373 -1.40 -24.27 7.94
N VAL A 374 -2.47 -23.49 8.16
CA VAL A 374 -3.83 -23.94 7.83
C VAL A 374 -3.95 -24.23 6.33
N ASN A 375 -3.43 -23.34 5.49
CA ASN A 375 -3.57 -23.44 4.05
C ASN A 375 -2.65 -24.51 3.44
N HIS A 376 -1.42 -24.65 3.95
CA HIS A 376 -0.36 -25.43 3.30
C HIS A 376 0.21 -26.57 4.14
N GLY A 377 -0.15 -26.67 5.43
CA GLY A 377 0.42 -27.65 6.36
C GLY A 377 0.19 -29.09 5.95
N LYS A 378 -1.03 -29.42 5.47
CA LYS A 378 -1.37 -30.74 4.93
C LYS A 378 -0.49 -31.11 3.72
N MET A 379 -0.28 -30.18 2.80
CA MET A 379 0.54 -30.40 1.60
C MET A 379 2.02 -30.66 1.96
N ALA A 380 2.51 -29.96 2.97
CA ALA A 380 3.89 -30.07 3.42
C ALA A 380 4.13 -31.21 4.43
N ALA A 381 3.10 -32.02 4.73
CA ALA A 381 3.13 -33.05 5.78
C ALA A 381 3.69 -32.52 7.12
N VAL A 382 3.31 -31.29 7.48
CA VAL A 382 3.72 -30.66 8.74
C VAL A 382 2.64 -30.86 9.77
N ASP A 383 3.01 -31.46 10.90
CA ASP A 383 2.21 -31.38 12.12
C ASP A 383 2.31 -29.95 12.69
N SER A 384 1.21 -29.21 12.58
CA SER A 384 1.06 -27.83 13.06
C SER A 384 0.24 -27.74 14.35
N ASP A 385 -0.09 -28.85 15.01
CA ASP A 385 -0.91 -28.86 16.22
C ASP A 385 -0.29 -28.06 17.36
N ALA A 386 1.05 -28.10 17.49
CA ALA A 386 1.77 -27.30 18.48
C ALA A 386 1.60 -25.79 18.25
N ILE A 387 1.56 -25.35 16.98
CA ILE A 387 1.36 -23.94 16.60
C ILE A 387 -0.06 -23.51 16.97
N TYR A 388 -1.05 -24.33 16.64
CA TYR A 388 -2.44 -24.03 16.95
C TYR A 388 -2.71 -24.06 18.45
N LYS A 389 -2.12 -25.01 19.18
CA LYS A 389 -2.23 -25.06 20.64
C LYS A 389 -1.72 -23.77 21.25
N HIS A 390 -0.49 -23.37 20.93
CA HIS A 390 0.11 -22.14 21.44
C HIS A 390 -0.75 -20.91 21.12
N LEU A 391 -1.24 -20.80 19.88
CA LEU A 391 -2.09 -19.69 19.44
C LEU A 391 -3.46 -19.67 20.16
N LEU A 392 -4.09 -20.81 20.38
CA LEU A 392 -5.44 -20.91 20.93
C LEU A 392 -5.48 -20.97 22.47
N THR A 393 -4.35 -21.21 23.13
CA THR A 393 -4.26 -21.26 24.60
C THR A 393 -3.43 -20.13 25.16
N ASP A 394 -2.15 -20.08 24.82
CA ASP A 394 -1.16 -19.27 25.55
C ASP A 394 -1.30 -17.79 25.22
N ILE A 395 -1.51 -17.48 23.94
CA ILE A 395 -1.64 -16.10 23.46
C ILE A 395 -2.89 -15.41 24.03
N PRO A 396 -4.11 -15.97 23.93
CA PRO A 396 -5.29 -15.41 24.60
C PRO A 396 -5.11 -15.27 26.10
N ALA A 397 -4.55 -16.28 26.78
CA ALA A 397 -4.35 -16.24 28.23
C ALA A 397 -3.46 -15.06 28.68
N GLN A 398 -2.46 -14.70 27.87
CA GLN A 398 -1.53 -13.62 28.18
C GLN A 398 -2.01 -12.24 27.68
N LEU A 399 -2.72 -12.19 26.55
CA LEU A 399 -2.95 -10.96 25.79
C LEU A 399 -4.44 -10.66 25.51
N PHE A 400 -5.38 -11.29 26.22
CA PHE A 400 -6.83 -11.03 26.07
C PHE A 400 -7.21 -9.54 26.22
N HIS A 401 -6.41 -8.76 26.97
CA HIS A 401 -6.64 -7.35 27.21
C HIS A 401 -6.25 -6.45 26.02
N ASN A 402 -5.62 -6.98 24.96
CA ASN A 402 -5.23 -6.24 23.77
C ASN A 402 -6.37 -6.24 22.72
N PRO A 403 -7.07 -5.11 22.50
CA PRO A 403 -8.26 -5.09 21.64
C PRO A 403 -7.96 -5.41 20.17
N SER A 404 -6.82 -4.93 19.66
CA SER A 404 -6.43 -5.15 18.25
C SER A 404 -6.11 -6.61 18.00
N LEU A 405 -5.37 -7.25 18.91
CA LEU A 405 -5.07 -8.68 18.80
C LEU A 405 -6.34 -9.53 18.97
N ALA A 406 -7.21 -9.18 19.92
CA ALA A 406 -8.47 -9.88 20.12
C ALA A 406 -9.36 -9.84 18.86
N PHE A 407 -9.45 -8.66 18.21
CA PHE A 407 -10.18 -8.52 16.95
C PHE A 407 -9.60 -9.39 15.83
N GLU A 408 -8.27 -9.34 15.62
CA GLU A 408 -7.59 -10.15 14.60
C GLU A 408 -7.71 -11.66 14.89
N PHE A 409 -7.64 -12.05 16.15
CA PHE A 409 -7.80 -13.43 16.58
C PHE A 409 -9.22 -13.95 16.33
N VAL A 410 -10.25 -13.16 16.66
CA VAL A 410 -11.64 -13.52 16.38
C VAL A 410 -11.86 -13.63 14.87
N GLN A 411 -11.29 -12.72 14.09
CA GLN A 411 -11.36 -12.77 12.63
C GLN A 411 -10.69 -14.05 12.08
N PHE A 412 -9.51 -14.39 12.58
CA PHE A 412 -8.85 -15.67 12.27
C PHE A 412 -9.74 -16.87 12.60
N CYS A 413 -10.37 -16.88 13.77
CA CYS A 413 -11.25 -17.98 14.17
C CYS A 413 -12.47 -18.09 13.24
N LYS A 414 -13.06 -16.95 12.89
CA LYS A 414 -14.22 -16.87 11.98
C LYS A 414 -13.87 -17.38 10.58
N ASP A 415 -12.70 -17.02 10.07
CA ASP A 415 -12.27 -17.40 8.72
C ASP A 415 -11.86 -18.88 8.63
N ASN A 416 -11.48 -19.49 9.76
CA ASN A 416 -10.98 -20.87 9.83
C ASN A 416 -11.88 -21.79 10.67
N THR A 417 -13.20 -21.61 10.63
CA THR A 417 -14.18 -22.42 11.38
C THR A 417 -13.97 -23.93 11.25
N GLN A 418 -13.56 -24.39 10.07
CA GLN A 418 -13.27 -25.81 9.79
C GLN A 418 -12.12 -26.37 10.63
N LEU A 419 -11.10 -25.57 10.94
CA LEU A 419 -9.97 -25.97 11.79
C LEU A 419 -10.48 -26.40 13.17
N PHE A 420 -11.48 -25.72 13.72
CA PHE A 420 -12.04 -26.05 15.03
C PHE A 420 -12.93 -27.29 15.02
N THR A 421 -13.46 -27.67 13.85
CA THR A 421 -14.20 -28.93 13.69
C THR A 421 -13.26 -30.14 13.54
N GLU A 422 -12.12 -29.97 12.86
CA GLU A 422 -11.15 -31.04 12.60
C GLU A 422 -10.17 -31.25 13.77
N THR A 423 -9.62 -30.17 14.36
CA THR A 423 -8.63 -30.21 15.46
C THR A 423 -9.32 -30.33 16.84
N SER A 424 -10.39 -31.14 16.89
CA SER A 424 -11.46 -31.15 17.89
C SER A 424 -11.04 -31.19 19.37
N SER A 425 -9.86 -31.74 19.72
CA SER A 425 -9.45 -31.88 21.12
C SER A 425 -9.02 -30.56 21.77
N ILE A 426 -8.21 -29.74 21.09
CA ILE A 426 -7.64 -28.50 21.64
C ILE A 426 -8.73 -27.45 21.81
N PHE A 427 -9.57 -27.26 20.79
CA PHE A 427 -10.63 -26.26 20.83
C PHE A 427 -11.72 -26.59 21.86
N ARG A 428 -12.10 -27.88 22.01
CA ARG A 428 -13.10 -28.29 23.00
C ARG A 428 -12.69 -28.00 24.45
N GLN A 429 -11.39 -27.97 24.75
CA GLN A 429 -10.89 -27.69 26.10
C GLN A 429 -10.94 -26.19 26.43
N SER A 430 -10.73 -25.33 25.43
CA SER A 430 -10.69 -23.87 25.62
C SER A 430 -12.02 -23.18 25.32
N PHE A 431 -12.93 -23.83 24.60
CA PHE A 431 -14.26 -23.30 24.28
C PHE A 431 -15.26 -23.56 25.43
N PRO A 432 -16.13 -22.58 25.80
CA PRO A 432 -16.30 -21.24 25.24
C PRO A 432 -15.41 -20.18 25.91
N ASN A 433 -14.57 -20.53 26.89
CA ASN A 433 -13.78 -19.58 27.67
C ASN A 433 -12.82 -18.74 26.82
N LEU A 434 -12.43 -19.23 25.63
CA LEU A 434 -11.64 -18.49 24.65
C LEU A 434 -12.32 -17.21 24.14
N PHE A 435 -13.65 -17.19 24.08
CA PHE A 435 -14.45 -16.07 23.54
C PHE A 435 -15.18 -15.28 24.63
N LYS A 436 -15.03 -15.68 25.89
CA LYS A 436 -15.43 -14.89 27.05
C LYS A 436 -14.27 -13.95 27.39
#